data_AF-A0A5M5BV97-F1
#
_entry.id   AF-A0A5M5BV97-F1
#
_cell.length_a   1.000
_cell.length_b   1.000
_cell.length_c   1.000
_cell.angle_alpha   90.00
_cell.angle_beta   90.00
_cell.angle_gamma   90.00
#
_symmetry.space_group_name_H-M   'P 1'
#
loop_
_entity.id
_entity.type
_entity.pdbx_description
1 polymer ?
#
loop_
_entity_poly.entity_id
_entity_poly.type
_entity_poly.pdbx_seq_one_letter_code
_entity_poly.pdbx_strand_id
1 'polypeptide(L)'
;GTTGGVMEAALRSVYEIYTGESLKNVNFEQVRGLNGVRRATINLNGFELKVGIAHGLGNARHLLEDIRNGHNEYHVIEIMACPGGCIGGGGQPLHHGNSEILYARANALYREDANKPLRKSHENPYIKTLYEEYLGKPLGEISETLLHTHYFNKSMD
;
A
#
# COMPACT_ATOMS: atom_id res chain seq x y z
N GLY A 1 -4.82 2.19 9.08
CA GLY A 1 -3.79 1.93 8.06
C GLY A 1 -2.65 2.90 8.22
N THR A 2 -1.42 2.41 8.15
CA THR A 2 -0.20 3.22 8.07
C THR A 2 0.12 3.54 6.60
N THR A 3 1.09 4.42 6.36
CA THR A 3 1.65 4.63 5.01
C THR A 3 2.44 3.40 4.57
N GLY A 4 2.24 2.95 3.34
CA GLY A 4 2.84 1.74 2.78
C GLY A 4 2.06 0.46 3.06
N GLY A 5 0.94 0.51 3.80
CA GLY A 5 0.23 -0.70 4.24
C GLY A 5 -0.49 -1.45 3.12
N VAL A 6 -1.13 -0.73 2.19
CA VAL A 6 -1.81 -1.35 1.03
C VAL A 6 -0.76 -1.86 0.05
N MET A 7 0.26 -1.04 -0.23
CA MET A 7 1.43 -1.44 -1.01
C MET A 7 2.08 -2.72 -0.45
N GLU A 8 2.37 -2.78 0.86
CA GLU A 8 2.98 -3.96 1.50
C GLU A 8 2.12 -5.22 1.32
N ALA A 9 0.79 -5.11 1.51
CA ALA A 9 -0.12 -6.24 1.32
C ALA A 9 -0.22 -6.69 -0.14
N ALA A 10 -0.21 -5.75 -1.10
CA ALA A 10 -0.20 -6.06 -2.52
C ALA A 10 1.10 -6.79 -2.91
N LEU A 11 2.25 -6.29 -2.45
CA LEU A 11 3.56 -6.90 -2.68
C LEU A 11 3.65 -8.33 -2.14
N ARG A 12 3.09 -8.60 -0.95
CA ARG A 12 3.01 -9.97 -0.40
C ARG A 12 2.30 -10.93 -1.35
N SER A 13 1.23 -10.48 -2.01
CA SER A 13 0.48 -11.32 -2.95
C SER A 13 1.16 -11.42 -4.32
N VAL A 14 1.64 -10.29 -4.85
CA VAL A 14 2.32 -10.25 -6.16
C VAL A 14 3.59 -11.09 -6.14
N TYR A 15 4.35 -11.09 -5.06
CA TYR A 15 5.55 -11.93 -4.94
C TYR A 15 5.20 -13.40 -5.15
N GLU A 16 4.25 -13.94 -4.40
CA GLU A 16 3.93 -15.39 -4.48
C GLU A 16 3.27 -15.74 -5.82
N ILE A 17 2.43 -14.86 -6.37
CA ILE A 17 1.82 -15.06 -7.70
C ILE A 17 2.89 -15.07 -8.81
N TYR A 18 3.84 -14.14 -8.76
CA TYR A 18 4.86 -13.99 -9.80
C TYR A 18 5.95 -15.06 -9.72
N THR A 19 6.39 -15.40 -8.51
CA THR A 19 7.49 -16.33 -8.30
C THR A 19 7.04 -17.78 -8.20
N GLY A 20 5.76 -18.02 -7.84
CA GLY A 20 5.27 -19.34 -7.46
C GLY A 20 5.83 -19.86 -6.13
N GLU A 21 6.65 -19.06 -5.44
CA GLU A 21 7.28 -19.42 -4.17
C GLU A 21 6.60 -18.71 -3.00
N SER A 22 6.56 -19.37 -1.84
CA SER A 22 6.04 -18.71 -0.64
C SER A 22 7.03 -17.68 -0.09
N LEU A 23 6.54 -16.48 0.16
CA LEU A 23 7.28 -15.36 0.72
C LEU A 23 7.55 -15.62 2.21
N LYS A 24 8.80 -15.98 2.54
CA LYS A 24 9.22 -16.30 3.91
C LYS A 24 9.20 -15.09 4.85
N ASN A 25 9.64 -13.93 4.37
CA ASN A 25 9.58 -12.68 5.13
C ASN A 25 8.53 -11.75 4.51
N VAL A 26 7.38 -11.64 5.18
CA VAL A 26 6.25 -10.81 4.72
C VAL A 26 6.42 -9.32 5.03
N ASN A 27 7.44 -8.94 5.80
CA ASN A 27 7.69 -7.55 6.16
C ASN A 27 8.55 -6.88 5.09
N PHE A 28 7.98 -5.90 4.38
CA PHE A 28 8.75 -5.01 3.50
C PHE A 28 9.12 -3.76 4.28
N GLU A 29 10.18 -3.83 5.08
CA GLU A 29 10.57 -2.71 5.96
C GLU A 29 10.92 -1.44 5.17
N GLN A 30 11.39 -1.59 3.92
CA GLN A 30 11.74 -0.47 3.04
C GLN A 30 10.54 0.44 2.71
N VAL A 31 9.30 -0.05 2.83
CA VAL A 31 8.09 0.76 2.57
C VAL A 31 7.53 1.45 3.83
N ARG A 32 8.03 1.11 5.01
CA ARG A 32 7.60 1.66 6.31
C ARG A 32 8.29 2.99 6.63
N GLY A 33 7.74 3.71 7.62
CA GLY A 33 8.27 4.99 8.11
C GLY A 33 7.38 6.20 7.83
N LEU A 34 7.81 7.39 8.28
CA LEU A 34 7.05 8.65 8.19
C LEU A 34 7.76 9.75 7.37
N ASN A 35 8.79 9.39 6.60
CA ASN A 35 9.44 10.33 5.67
C ASN A 35 8.48 10.70 4.53
N GLY A 36 8.36 11.99 4.22
CA GLY A 36 7.36 12.53 3.30
C GLY A 36 7.33 11.88 1.91
N VAL A 37 8.50 11.57 1.35
CA VAL A 37 8.67 10.72 0.16
C VAL A 37 9.66 9.60 0.50
N ARG A 38 9.31 8.37 0.14
CA ARG A 38 10.15 7.18 0.30
C ARG A 38 10.29 6.45 -1.02
N ARG A 39 11.44 5.79 -1.18
CA ARG A 39 11.81 5.01 -2.35
C ARG A 39 12.28 3.64 -1.86
N ALA A 40 11.82 2.58 -2.49
CA ALA A 40 12.24 1.22 -2.20
C ALA A 40 12.47 0.46 -3.50
N THR A 41 13.45 -0.43 -3.51
CA THR A 41 13.66 -1.39 -4.59
C THR A 41 13.45 -2.78 -4.01
N ILE A 42 12.50 -3.51 -4.58
CA ILE A 42 12.11 -4.84 -4.11
C ILE A 42 12.48 -5.85 -5.19
N ASN A 43 13.32 -6.82 -4.83
CA ASN A 43 13.68 -7.89 -5.74
C ASN A 43 12.57 -8.95 -5.79
N LEU A 44 11.89 -9.05 -6.92
CA LEU A 44 10.91 -10.08 -7.24
C LEU A 44 11.57 -11.13 -8.15
N ASN A 45 12.37 -12.02 -7.57
CA ASN A 45 13.06 -13.10 -8.28
C ASN A 45 13.83 -12.64 -9.55
N GLY A 46 14.68 -11.63 -9.39
CA GLY A 46 15.49 -11.04 -10.45
C GLY A 46 14.89 -9.78 -11.08
N PHE A 47 13.62 -9.49 -10.85
CA PHE A 47 13.01 -8.23 -11.27
C PHE A 47 13.09 -7.17 -10.16
N GLU A 48 13.78 -6.05 -10.43
CA GLU A 48 13.90 -4.95 -9.47
C GLU A 48 12.67 -4.02 -9.51
N LEU A 49 11.67 -4.33 -8.70
CA LEU A 49 10.48 -3.49 -8.55
C LEU A 49 10.81 -2.22 -7.75
N LYS A 50 11.09 -1.13 -8.47
CA LYS A 50 11.16 0.24 -7.93
C LYS A 50 9.76 0.75 -7.49
N VAL A 51 9.62 1.09 -6.20
CA VAL A 51 8.38 1.56 -5.56
C VAL A 51 8.59 2.96 -4.97
N GLY A 52 7.62 3.86 -5.19
CA GLY A 52 7.57 5.19 -4.58
C GLY A 52 6.41 5.34 -3.61
N ILE A 53 6.61 5.97 -2.46
CA ILE A 53 5.54 6.23 -1.47
C ILE A 53 5.59 7.68 -1.05
N ALA A 54 4.47 8.39 -1.19
CA ALA A 54 4.34 9.76 -0.74
C ALA A 54 3.16 9.90 0.23
N HIS A 55 3.35 10.68 1.29
CA HIS A 55 2.25 11.09 2.16
C HIS A 55 2.25 12.59 2.40
N GLY A 56 1.07 13.20 2.28
CA GLY A 56 0.92 14.64 2.10
C GLY A 56 0.86 15.00 0.62
N LEU A 57 -0.12 15.80 0.22
CA LEU A 57 -0.31 16.20 -1.18
C LEU A 57 0.84 17.07 -1.74
N GLY A 58 1.52 17.83 -0.88
CA GLY A 58 2.74 18.55 -1.28
C GLY A 58 3.86 17.60 -1.69
N ASN A 59 4.08 16.53 -0.90
CA ASN A 59 5.05 15.48 -1.23
C ASN A 59 4.65 14.68 -2.47
N ALA A 60 3.34 14.43 -2.64
CA ALA A 60 2.83 13.80 -3.86
C ALA A 60 3.17 14.63 -5.10
N ARG A 61 3.01 15.96 -5.04
CA ARG A 61 3.42 16.86 -6.12
C ARG A 61 4.90 16.73 -6.43
N HIS A 62 5.77 16.79 -5.42
CA HIS A 62 7.21 16.63 -5.61
C HIS A 62 7.57 15.29 -6.28
N LEU A 63 6.97 14.19 -5.82
CA LEU A 63 7.20 12.86 -6.41
C LEU A 63 6.75 12.81 -7.87
N LEU A 64 5.58 13.37 -8.21
CA LEU A 64 5.07 13.38 -9.58
C LEU A 64 5.91 14.26 -10.51
N GLU A 65 6.41 15.40 -10.00
CA GLU A 65 7.34 16.27 -10.73
C GLU A 65 8.67 15.57 -11.00
N ASP A 66 9.22 14.84 -10.01
CA ASP A 66 10.43 14.03 -10.19
C ASP A 66 10.25 12.97 -11.28
N ILE A 67 9.09 12.32 -11.34
CA ILE A 67 8.74 11.35 -12.38
C ILE A 67 8.68 12.04 -13.74
N ARG A 68 7.94 13.17 -13.83
CA ARG A 68 7.75 13.90 -15.08
C ARG A 68 9.07 14.40 -15.68
N ASN A 69 10.01 14.82 -14.83
CA ASN A 69 11.31 15.34 -15.25
C ASN A 69 12.35 14.24 -15.48
N GLY A 70 11.99 12.96 -15.32
CA GLY A 70 12.91 11.84 -15.52
C GLY A 70 13.99 11.71 -14.44
N HIS A 71 13.83 12.35 -13.28
CA HIS A 71 14.80 12.27 -12.19
C HIS A 71 14.73 10.94 -11.43
N ASN A 72 13.56 10.30 -11.42
CA ASN A 72 13.33 9.02 -10.74
C ASN A 72 12.36 8.15 -11.54
N GLU A 73 12.66 6.87 -11.61
CA GLU A 73 11.80 5.87 -12.22
C GLU A 73 11.15 5.00 -11.14
N TYR A 74 9.84 4.79 -11.26
CA TYR A 74 9.08 3.86 -10.41
C TYR A 74 8.19 3.00 -11.29
N HIS A 75 8.00 1.75 -10.90
CA HIS A 75 7.01 0.86 -11.50
C HIS A 75 5.62 1.03 -10.86
N VAL A 76 5.60 1.39 -9.58
CA VAL A 76 4.36 1.60 -8.82
C VAL A 76 4.57 2.66 -7.74
N ILE A 77 3.52 3.46 -7.50
CA ILE A 77 3.54 4.51 -6.48
C ILE A 77 2.31 4.40 -5.57
N GLU A 78 2.47 4.70 -4.28
CA GLU A 78 1.37 4.87 -3.32
C GLU A 78 1.33 6.32 -2.84
N ILE A 79 0.16 6.96 -2.94
CA ILE A 79 -0.05 8.35 -2.51
C ILE A 79 -1.10 8.39 -1.41
N MET A 80 -0.73 8.98 -0.27
CA MET A 80 -1.61 9.19 0.88
C MET A 80 -1.78 10.69 1.11
N ALA A 81 -3.02 11.16 1.32
CA ALA A 81 -3.26 12.59 1.51
C ALA A 81 -2.74 13.12 2.86
N CYS A 82 -2.90 12.34 3.93
CA CYS A 82 -2.58 12.77 5.29
C CYS A 82 -1.11 12.51 5.64
N PRO A 83 -0.41 13.44 6.32
CA PRO A 83 0.89 13.17 6.92
C PRO A 83 0.84 11.95 7.85
N GLY A 84 1.74 10.99 7.64
CA GLY A 84 1.76 9.73 8.38
C GLY A 84 0.65 8.73 8.03
N GLY A 85 -0.15 9.01 6.98
CA GLY A 85 -1.20 8.12 6.48
C GLY A 85 -2.48 8.20 7.29
N CYS A 86 -3.35 7.18 7.18
CA CYS A 86 -4.69 7.25 7.76
C CYS A 86 -4.70 7.36 9.31
N ILE A 87 -3.64 6.90 9.99
CA ILE A 87 -3.45 7.10 11.45
C ILE A 87 -3.24 8.56 11.85
N GLY A 88 -2.87 9.43 10.89
CA GLY A 88 -2.76 10.88 11.04
C GLY A 88 -3.93 11.63 10.37
N GLY A 89 -5.02 10.95 10.04
CA GLY A 89 -6.18 11.58 9.41
C GLY A 89 -6.87 12.61 10.32
N GLY A 90 -7.49 13.63 9.72
CA GLY A 90 -8.12 14.74 10.46
C GLY A 90 -9.28 14.36 11.39
N GLY A 91 -9.83 13.14 11.24
CA GLY A 91 -10.84 12.60 12.16
C GLY A 91 -10.28 11.87 13.38
N GLN A 92 -8.96 11.76 13.52
CA GLN A 92 -8.31 11.10 14.65
C GLN A 92 -8.18 12.03 15.86
N PRO A 93 -8.04 11.50 17.10
CA PRO A 93 -7.74 12.31 18.27
C PRO A 93 -6.51 13.20 18.04
N LEU A 94 -6.63 14.47 18.41
CA LEU A 94 -5.57 15.46 18.20
C LEU A 94 -4.31 15.05 18.97
N HIS A 95 -3.19 15.01 18.26
CA HIS A 95 -1.89 14.63 18.84
C HIS A 95 -1.09 15.84 19.38
N HIS A 96 -1.67 17.05 19.36
CA HIS A 96 -1.08 18.29 19.88
C HIS A 96 0.36 18.56 19.40
N GLY A 97 0.68 18.22 18.16
CA GLY A 97 2.04 18.37 17.60
C GLY A 97 3.04 17.29 18.02
N ASN A 98 2.64 16.34 18.87
CA ASN A 98 3.49 15.22 19.27
C ASN A 98 3.47 14.09 18.23
N SER A 99 4.50 14.02 17.40
CA SER A 99 4.66 12.98 16.37
C SER A 99 4.83 11.57 16.94
N GLU A 100 5.27 11.40 18.19
CA GLU A 100 5.40 10.09 18.85
C GLU A 100 4.07 9.35 18.92
N ILE A 101 2.95 10.08 18.98
CA ILE A 101 1.61 9.49 18.96
C ILE A 101 1.34 8.79 17.61
N LEU A 102 1.81 9.37 16.49
CA LEU A 102 1.67 8.74 15.17
C LEU A 102 2.54 7.48 15.08
N TYR A 103 3.79 7.54 15.56
CA TYR A 103 4.65 6.36 15.64
C TYR A 103 4.04 5.25 16.49
N ALA A 104 3.49 5.58 17.67
CA ALA A 104 2.82 4.62 18.53
C ALA A 104 1.60 3.97 17.85
N ARG A 105 0.76 4.75 17.15
CA ARG A 105 -0.38 4.23 16.36
C ARG A 105 0.09 3.28 15.25
N ALA A 106 1.15 3.65 14.54
CA ALA A 106 1.70 2.81 13.48
C ALA A 106 2.28 1.49 14.02
N ASN A 107 3.06 1.57 15.09
CA ASN A 107 3.67 0.42 15.75
C ASN A 107 2.63 -0.54 16.33
N ALA A 108 1.51 -0.02 16.86
CA ALA A 108 0.40 -0.86 17.31
C ALA A 108 -0.18 -1.70 16.16
N LEU A 109 -0.33 -1.12 14.96
CA LEU A 109 -0.80 -1.84 13.78
C LEU A 109 0.21 -2.88 13.29
N TYR A 110 1.51 -2.55 13.27
CA TYR A 110 2.55 -3.51 12.88
C TYR A 110 2.66 -4.68 13.85
N ARG A 111 2.55 -4.42 15.15
CA ARG A 111 2.53 -5.46 16.18
C ARG A 111 1.31 -6.36 16.02
N GLU A 112 0.15 -5.78 15.73
CA GLU A 112 -1.05 -6.58 15.53
C GLU A 112 -0.98 -7.44 14.26
N ASP A 113 -0.52 -6.89 13.14
CA ASP A 113 -0.26 -7.67 11.92
C ASP A 113 0.73 -8.82 12.20
N ALA A 114 1.84 -8.54 12.89
CA ALA A 114 2.84 -9.56 13.24
C ALA A 114 2.31 -10.72 14.11
N ASN A 115 1.29 -10.46 14.93
CA ASN A 115 0.68 -11.45 15.80
C ASN A 115 -0.46 -12.23 15.13
N LYS A 116 -0.83 -11.94 13.87
CA LYS A 116 -1.83 -12.73 13.14
C LYS A 116 -1.22 -14.01 12.56
N PRO A 117 -1.93 -15.15 12.66
CA PRO A 117 -1.50 -16.38 12.00
C PRO A 117 -1.60 -16.29 10.47
N LEU A 118 -2.52 -15.48 9.96
CA LEU A 118 -2.72 -15.22 8.53
C LEU A 118 -2.44 -13.76 8.23
N ARG A 119 -1.46 -13.49 7.38
CA ARG A 119 -0.96 -12.14 7.06
C ARG A 119 -0.95 -11.83 5.56
N LYS A 120 -1.40 -12.80 4.75
CA LYS A 120 -1.54 -12.69 3.30
C LYS A 120 -3.02 -12.75 2.95
N SER A 121 -3.53 -11.72 2.28
CA SER A 121 -4.98 -11.60 2.02
C SER A 121 -5.54 -12.79 1.24
N HIS A 122 -4.76 -13.34 0.31
CA HIS A 122 -5.13 -14.51 -0.49
C HIS A 122 -5.12 -15.84 0.29
N GLU A 123 -4.64 -15.86 1.54
CA GLU A 123 -4.75 -17.03 2.42
C GLU A 123 -5.98 -16.99 3.33
N ASN A 124 -6.66 -15.84 3.43
CA ASN A 124 -7.82 -15.69 4.30
C ASN A 124 -8.98 -16.59 3.81
N PRO A 125 -9.46 -17.56 4.62
CA PRO A 125 -10.50 -18.50 4.20
C PRO A 125 -11.79 -17.79 3.79
N TYR A 126 -12.17 -16.71 4.48
CA TYR A 126 -13.39 -15.95 4.14
C TYR A 126 -13.29 -15.24 2.80
N ILE A 127 -12.08 -14.77 2.44
CA ILE A 127 -11.84 -14.16 1.12
C ILE A 127 -11.90 -15.23 0.04
N LYS A 128 -11.30 -16.41 0.27
CA LYS A 128 -11.39 -17.54 -0.67
C LYS A 128 -12.84 -17.93 -0.92
N THR A 129 -13.62 -18.15 0.14
CA THR A 129 -15.06 -18.47 0.04
C THR A 129 -15.83 -17.39 -0.72
N LEU A 130 -15.58 -16.10 -0.43
CA LEU A 130 -16.24 -15.00 -1.15
C LEU A 130 -15.95 -15.02 -2.66
N TYR A 131 -14.71 -15.33 -3.05
CA TYR A 131 -14.36 -15.47 -4.47
C TYR A 131 -14.96 -16.74 -5.08
N GLU A 132 -14.84 -17.89 -4.42
CA GLU A 132 -15.34 -19.17 -4.91
C GLU A 132 -16.87 -19.18 -5.10
N GLU A 133 -17.61 -18.61 -4.16
CA GLU A 133 -19.08 -18.69 -4.14
C GLU A 133 -19.77 -17.52 -4.85
N TYR A 134 -19.11 -16.36 -5.00
CA TYR A 134 -19.77 -15.15 -5.47
C TYR A 134 -18.98 -14.35 -6.50
N LEU A 135 -17.75 -13.91 -6.18
CA LEU A 135 -17.02 -12.97 -7.06
C LEU A 135 -16.37 -13.66 -8.27
N GLY A 136 -16.22 -14.98 -8.25
CA GLY A 136 -15.49 -15.77 -9.25
C GLY A 136 -13.97 -15.61 -9.12
N LYS A 137 -13.36 -14.84 -10.02
CA LYS A 137 -11.91 -14.61 -10.05
C LYS A 137 -11.59 -13.12 -9.94
N PRO A 138 -10.43 -12.73 -9.39
CA PRO A 138 -9.95 -11.36 -9.51
C PRO A 138 -9.91 -10.93 -10.98
N LEU A 139 -10.34 -9.70 -11.27
CA LEU A 139 -10.45 -9.17 -12.64
C LEU A 139 -11.45 -9.95 -13.52
N GLY A 140 -12.41 -10.65 -12.91
CA GLY A 140 -13.58 -11.21 -13.60
C GLY A 140 -14.74 -10.22 -13.61
N GLU A 141 -15.74 -10.46 -14.46
CA GLU A 141 -16.89 -9.57 -14.69
C GLU A 141 -17.57 -9.07 -13.40
N ILE A 142 -17.93 -9.98 -12.48
CA ILE A 142 -18.57 -9.63 -11.20
C ILE A 142 -17.61 -8.82 -10.32
N SER A 143 -16.36 -9.27 -10.18
CA SER A 143 -15.36 -8.57 -9.36
C SER A 143 -15.03 -7.18 -9.89
N GLU A 144 -14.97 -6.99 -11.22
CA GLU A 144 -14.76 -5.67 -11.83
C GLU A 144 -15.97 -4.78 -11.59
N THR A 145 -17.17 -5.29 -11.84
CA THR A 145 -18.41 -4.52 -11.63
C THR A 145 -18.56 -4.03 -10.19
N LEU A 146 -18.20 -4.85 -9.20
CA LEU A 146 -18.42 -4.54 -7.79
C LEU A 146 -17.24 -3.88 -7.09
N LEU A 147 -16.01 -4.20 -7.47
CA LEU A 147 -14.80 -3.81 -6.72
C LEU A 147 -13.91 -2.84 -7.50
N HIS A 148 -14.18 -2.60 -8.79
CA HIS A 148 -13.43 -1.65 -9.60
C HIS A 148 -14.27 -0.39 -9.88
N THR A 149 -13.56 0.68 -10.23
CA THR A 149 -14.18 1.95 -10.57
C THR A 149 -13.34 2.68 -11.61
N HIS A 150 -13.86 3.78 -12.13
CA HIS A 150 -13.18 4.60 -13.13
C HIS A 150 -13.02 6.03 -12.62
N TYR A 151 -11.86 6.60 -12.92
CA TYR A 151 -11.62 8.03 -12.75
C TYR A 151 -11.79 8.72 -14.11
N PHE A 152 -12.23 9.97 -14.09
CA PHE A 152 -12.41 10.77 -15.29
C PHE A 152 -11.71 12.12 -15.12
N ASN A 153 -11.39 12.75 -16.24
CA ASN A 153 -10.71 14.03 -16.23
C ASN A 153 -11.67 15.16 -15.84
N LYS A 154 -11.56 15.65 -14.62
CA LYS A 154 -12.34 16.81 -14.13
C LYS A 154 -11.93 18.15 -14.73
N SER A 155 -10.83 18.24 -15.50
CA SER A 155 -10.44 19.49 -16.16
C SER A 155 -11.29 19.79 -17.40
N MET A 156 -12.20 18.90 -17.76
CA MET A 156 -13.07 19.00 -18.93
C MET A 156 -14.54 19.29 -18.57
N ASP A 157 -14.84 19.38 -17.27
CA ASP A 157 -16.12 19.83 -16.70
C ASP A 157 -16.02 21.30 -16.27
#